data_AF-A0A8H7IBL1-F1
#
_entry.id   AF-A0A8H7IBL1-F1
#
_cell.length_a   1.000
_cell.length_b   1.000
_cell.length_c   1.000
_cell.angle_alpha   90.00
_cell.angle_beta   90.00
_cell.angle_gamma   90.00
#
_symmetry.space_group_name_H-M   'P 1'
#
loop_
_entity.id
_entity.type
_entity.pdbx_description
1 polymer ?
#
loop_
_entity_poly.entity_id
_entity_poly.type
_entity_poly.pdbx_seq_one_letter_code
_entity_poly.pdbx_strand_id
1 'polypeptide(L)'
;MRLEHAMLVDVENASAMVFNLSVNHILLGTRGAYIHCHDNPPPANTSKCTWKADGEESNRPATKQYIEVLRTKIENLEAQLAHFRQADSTGPNSMTSPTHDGTLALGVIGLPTSSSGSTPQLGTLNMRDEHYPAQSLDPPSKNSTRWSALGLLIQPPHQNLPASPDLLTSDLNDPLPPSVYQYIFNIDSSVGPDEQLPEQRQSLQCQWNRYLPGSDSVNLTRHEHDTLLYRCFNYGAAWLFGLLPSLFLRDMLICLSPNSFCVPGQLQHYSPLLHCSILTFASSFSDDANIRSKDIRGRLARHTKQWLDEEFSYFNPSLMFSLILLSEHHIGIGENNTGYMYMGMAMRASRARFDSITPIYNWCQWSTFVQGKSYLEKLMAHEMQRPSEMPIPVVPIVPPVCIELSGRSTTGDTIEDMFSDSDYMGIAIHCYIQNAKLILISSNIPNALQSGRSPIDVHLQLDTWFNSVPNNLLVRQRSTLTQPPILALHIRYWWSILDLHLPHIDISDHGTSQSLKMCTRAAEKLVRLFGSYETQFGFRYYPRNLLQGTKKQTIAQEGINICLRGLRAVGEIWAAAKHLVMDLENSLTTQEPVISDEGNDGQLVGA
;
A
#
# COMPACT_ATOMS: atom_id res chain seq x y z
N MET A 1 -3.91 22.28 -31.05
CA MET A 1 -5.28 22.34 -31.58
C MET A 1 -5.72 21.06 -32.31
N ARG A 2 -5.23 20.67 -33.50
CA ARG A 2 -5.64 19.37 -34.12
C ARG A 2 -5.08 18.10 -33.44
N LEU A 3 -3.96 18.20 -32.71
CA LEU A 3 -3.44 17.11 -31.87
C LEU A 3 -4.16 16.97 -30.51
N GLU A 4 -4.73 18.07 -29.98
CA GLU A 4 -5.51 18.02 -28.73
C GLU A 4 -6.88 17.38 -28.96
N HIS A 5 -7.45 17.56 -30.14
CA HIS A 5 -8.74 16.96 -30.50
C HIS A 5 -8.66 15.44 -30.75
N ALA A 6 -7.48 14.92 -31.14
CA ALA A 6 -7.25 13.49 -31.30
C ALA A 6 -7.13 12.75 -29.95
N MET A 7 -6.48 13.37 -28.95
CA MET A 7 -6.40 12.80 -27.59
C MET A 7 -7.74 12.80 -26.83
N LEU A 8 -8.72 13.58 -27.29
CA LEU A 8 -10.05 13.71 -26.68
C LEU A 8 -11.06 12.68 -27.20
N VAL A 9 -10.92 12.23 -28.46
CA VAL A 9 -11.82 11.23 -29.08
C VAL A 9 -11.51 9.79 -28.59
N ASP A 10 -10.27 9.51 -28.18
CA ASP A 10 -9.85 8.22 -27.63
C ASP A 10 -10.40 7.92 -26.22
N VAL A 11 -10.92 8.93 -25.52
CA VAL A 11 -11.54 8.79 -24.20
C VAL A 11 -13.03 8.41 -24.30
N GLU A 12 -13.73 8.82 -25.36
CA GLU A 12 -15.15 8.48 -25.58
C GLU A 12 -15.36 7.00 -25.90
N ASN A 13 -14.48 6.39 -26.72
CA ASN A 13 -14.66 5.00 -27.17
C ASN A 13 -14.32 3.96 -26.07
N ALA A 14 -13.43 4.29 -25.13
CA ALA A 14 -13.09 3.41 -24.01
C ALA A 14 -14.23 3.30 -22.98
N SER A 15 -15.09 4.32 -22.86
CA SER A 15 -16.15 4.39 -21.85
C SER A 15 -17.37 3.51 -22.15
N ALA A 16 -17.65 3.20 -23.43
CA ALA A 16 -18.77 2.33 -23.80
C ALA A 16 -18.50 0.83 -23.50
N MET A 17 -17.22 0.45 -23.40
CA MET A 17 -16.81 -0.95 -23.18
C MET A 17 -16.79 -1.34 -21.69
N VAL A 18 -16.49 -0.39 -20.79
CA VAL A 18 -16.32 -0.63 -19.35
C VAL A 18 -17.64 -0.92 -18.63
N PHE A 19 -18.78 -0.45 -19.17
CA PHE A 19 -20.10 -0.71 -18.56
C PHE A 19 -20.55 -2.18 -18.71
N ASN A 20 -20.00 -2.94 -19.67
CA ASN A 20 -20.38 -4.34 -19.92
C ASN A 20 -19.50 -5.37 -19.19
N LEU A 21 -18.28 -5.01 -18.77
CA LEU A 21 -17.33 -5.95 -18.15
C LEU A 21 -17.48 -6.04 -16.61
N SER A 22 -18.02 -5.03 -15.93
CA SER A 22 -18.20 -5.04 -14.46
C SER A 22 -19.34 -5.95 -13.97
N VAL A 23 -20.25 -6.41 -14.84
CA VAL A 23 -21.42 -7.20 -14.43
C VAL A 23 -21.13 -8.70 -14.31
N ASN A 24 -20.10 -9.23 -14.99
CA ASN A 24 -19.88 -10.68 -15.10
C ASN A 24 -18.96 -11.29 -14.03
N HIS A 25 -18.20 -10.51 -13.26
CA HIS A 25 -17.16 -11.04 -12.38
C HIS A 25 -17.57 -11.27 -10.90
N ILE A 26 -18.85 -11.02 -10.55
CA ILE A 26 -19.34 -11.05 -9.16
C ILE A 26 -19.82 -12.45 -8.69
N LEU A 27 -19.90 -13.47 -9.56
CA LEU A 27 -20.72 -14.67 -9.25
C LEU A 27 -20.02 -15.99 -8.86
N LEU A 28 -18.70 -16.07 -8.67
CA LEU A 28 -18.08 -17.36 -8.30
C LEU A 28 -16.99 -17.24 -7.22
N GLY A 29 -17.39 -17.38 -5.97
CA GLY A 29 -16.50 -17.61 -4.82
C GLY A 29 -16.99 -18.78 -3.97
N THR A 30 -16.43 -19.97 -4.20
CA THR A 30 -16.69 -21.20 -3.46
C THR A 30 -16.09 -21.12 -2.05
N ARG A 31 -16.90 -21.43 -1.03
CA ARG A 31 -16.49 -21.51 0.39
C ARG A 31 -16.06 -22.94 0.72
N GLY A 32 -14.80 -23.12 1.11
CA GLY A 32 -14.32 -24.33 1.80
C GLY A 32 -14.47 -24.18 3.31
N ALA A 33 -15.16 -25.12 3.95
CA ALA A 33 -15.18 -25.28 5.42
C ALA A 33 -14.13 -26.33 5.81
N TYR A 34 -13.30 -26.03 6.80
CA TYR A 34 -12.35 -26.99 7.38
C TYR A 34 -12.89 -27.50 8.73
N ILE A 35 -12.82 -28.81 8.91
CA ILE A 35 -13.09 -29.51 10.18
C ILE A 35 -11.72 -29.84 10.78
N HIS A 36 -11.46 -29.39 12.02
CA HIS A 36 -10.31 -29.82 12.80
C HIS A 36 -10.70 -31.05 13.63
N CYS A 37 -10.02 -32.18 13.41
CA CYS A 37 -10.01 -33.32 14.32
C CYS A 37 -8.65 -33.35 15.02
N HIS A 38 -8.64 -33.53 16.34
CA HIS A 38 -7.40 -33.71 17.11
C HIS A 38 -6.90 -35.16 16.99
N ASP A 39 -5.59 -35.29 16.80
CA ASP A 39 -4.84 -36.55 16.83
C ASP A 39 -4.74 -37.09 18.26
N ASN A 40 -5.45 -38.19 18.54
CA ASN A 40 -5.00 -39.33 19.34
C ASN A 40 -6.12 -40.39 19.41
N PRO A 41 -5.83 -41.70 19.33
CA PRO A 41 -6.86 -42.73 19.34
C PRO A 41 -7.17 -43.20 20.77
N PRO A 42 -8.46 -43.28 21.17
CA PRO A 42 -8.87 -44.15 22.27
C PRO A 42 -9.77 -45.30 21.76
N PRO A 43 -9.88 -46.40 22.52
CA PRO A 43 -10.53 -47.61 22.05
C PRO A 43 -12.05 -47.48 22.05
N ALA A 44 -12.67 -48.32 21.23
CA ALA A 44 -14.09 -48.40 20.97
C ALA A 44 -14.96 -48.39 22.25
N ASN A 45 -15.77 -47.36 22.40
CA ASN A 45 -17.23 -47.47 22.56
C ASN A 45 -17.89 -46.09 22.64
N THR A 46 -18.96 -45.95 21.85
CA THR A 46 -20.01 -44.91 21.83
C THR A 46 -19.85 -43.70 22.76
N SER A 47 -19.40 -42.56 22.24
CA SER A 47 -19.57 -41.26 22.88
C SER A 47 -20.38 -40.30 22.00
N LYS A 48 -21.58 -40.00 22.49
CA LYS A 48 -22.54 -39.05 21.93
C LYS A 48 -22.04 -37.63 22.24
N CYS A 49 -21.59 -36.89 21.22
CA CYS A 49 -21.17 -35.50 21.40
C CYS A 49 -22.33 -34.66 21.98
N THR A 50 -22.11 -34.05 23.14
CA THR A 50 -23.03 -33.12 23.78
C THR A 50 -22.36 -31.75 23.87
N TRP A 51 -23.01 -30.74 23.32
CA TRP A 51 -22.57 -29.35 23.36
C TRP A 51 -22.82 -28.78 24.76
N LYS A 52 -21.77 -28.28 25.43
CA LYS A 52 -21.93 -27.36 26.56
C LYS A 52 -21.71 -25.93 26.05
N ALA A 53 -22.69 -25.08 26.30
CA ALA A 53 -22.62 -23.64 26.03
C ALA A 53 -22.26 -22.95 27.35
N ASP A 54 -20.98 -22.63 27.54
CA ASP A 54 -20.55 -21.67 28.54
C ASP A 54 -20.08 -20.40 27.81
N GLY A 55 -20.61 -19.27 28.26
CA GLY A 55 -20.73 -18.05 27.49
C GLY A 55 -19.47 -17.19 27.41
N GLU A 56 -19.31 -16.56 26.25
CA GLU A 56 -18.94 -15.15 26.09
C GLU A 56 -19.35 -14.74 24.66
N GLU A 57 -20.26 -13.77 24.58
CA GLU A 57 -20.98 -13.41 23.36
C GLU A 57 -20.18 -12.43 22.50
N SER A 58 -19.42 -12.92 21.53
CA SER A 58 -19.04 -12.09 20.37
C SER A 58 -18.88 -12.84 19.04
N ASN A 59 -19.13 -14.15 18.98
CA ASN A 59 -19.06 -14.94 17.75
C ASN A 59 -20.31 -15.83 17.56
N ARG A 60 -21.51 -15.23 17.53
CA ARG A 60 -22.70 -15.98 17.10
C ARG A 60 -22.66 -16.18 15.58
N PRO A 61 -22.83 -17.40 15.05
CA PRO A 61 -23.14 -17.60 13.64
C PRO A 61 -24.43 -16.85 13.29
N ALA A 62 -24.56 -16.42 12.03
CA ALA A 62 -25.73 -15.68 11.54
C ALA A 62 -27.03 -16.29 12.08
N THR A 63 -27.83 -15.48 12.78
CA THR A 63 -29.07 -15.95 13.41
C THR A 63 -29.95 -16.61 12.36
N LYS A 64 -30.64 -17.69 12.75
CA LYS A 64 -31.61 -18.39 11.88
C LYS A 64 -32.58 -17.42 11.18
N GLN A 65 -32.92 -16.34 11.87
CA GLN A 65 -33.73 -15.23 11.34
C GLN A 65 -33.08 -14.49 10.16
N TYR A 66 -31.76 -14.23 10.20
CA TYR A 66 -31.04 -13.63 9.07
C TYR A 66 -30.97 -14.55 7.86
N ILE A 67 -30.81 -15.86 8.08
CA ILE A 67 -30.85 -16.87 7.02
C ILE A 67 -32.24 -16.93 6.39
N GLU A 68 -33.30 -16.87 7.18
CA GLU A 68 -34.69 -16.86 6.67
C GLU A 68 -34.99 -15.58 5.87
N VAL A 69 -34.53 -14.41 6.34
CA VAL A 69 -34.65 -13.14 5.59
C VAL A 69 -33.92 -13.21 4.25
N LEU A 70 -32.74 -13.84 4.21
CA LEU A 70 -32.01 -14.04 2.95
C LEU A 70 -32.74 -15.00 2.00
N ARG A 71 -33.37 -16.07 2.51
CA ARG A 71 -34.17 -17.00 1.69
C ARG A 71 -35.36 -16.29 1.05
N THR A 72 -36.12 -15.52 1.83
CA THR A 72 -37.26 -14.75 1.30
C THR A 72 -36.82 -13.72 0.24
N LYS A 73 -35.64 -13.12 0.42
CA LYS A 73 -35.10 -12.17 -0.56
C LYS A 73 -34.68 -12.86 -1.86
N ILE A 74 -34.12 -14.06 -1.79
CA ILE A 74 -33.77 -14.87 -2.97
C ILE A 74 -35.04 -15.26 -3.74
N GLU A 75 -36.06 -15.78 -3.06
CA GLU A 75 -37.34 -16.17 -3.69
C GLU A 75 -38.02 -14.99 -4.40
N ASN A 76 -37.99 -13.79 -3.80
CA ASN A 76 -38.54 -12.58 -4.41
C ASN A 76 -37.78 -12.17 -5.69
N LEU A 77 -36.45 -12.23 -5.66
CA LEU A 77 -35.63 -11.90 -6.84
C LEU A 77 -35.82 -12.93 -7.97
N GLU A 78 -35.96 -14.21 -7.63
CA GLU A 78 -36.27 -15.26 -8.62
C GLU A 78 -37.65 -15.05 -9.26
N ALA A 79 -38.66 -14.64 -8.48
CA ALA A 79 -39.98 -14.30 -9.00
C ALA A 79 -39.95 -13.08 -9.95
N GLN A 80 -39.17 -12.05 -9.61
CA GLN A 80 -38.99 -10.88 -10.48
C GLN A 80 -38.32 -11.26 -11.81
N LEU A 81 -37.27 -12.10 -11.77
CA LEU A 81 -36.61 -12.60 -12.98
C LEU A 81 -37.55 -13.43 -13.86
N ALA A 82 -38.44 -14.23 -13.28
CA ALA A 82 -39.44 -14.98 -14.03
C ALA A 82 -40.43 -14.04 -14.77
N HIS A 83 -40.83 -12.94 -14.12
CA HIS A 83 -41.73 -11.96 -14.72
C HIS A 83 -41.09 -11.24 -15.92
N PHE A 84 -39.80 -10.87 -15.83
CA PHE A 84 -39.08 -10.24 -16.94
C PHE A 84 -38.93 -11.19 -18.14
N ARG A 85 -38.67 -12.48 -17.90
CA ARG A 85 -38.56 -13.47 -18.99
C ARG A 85 -39.88 -13.69 -19.74
N GLN A 86 -41.01 -13.61 -19.02
CA GLN A 86 -42.34 -13.72 -19.66
C GLN A 86 -42.69 -12.46 -20.46
N ALA A 87 -42.29 -11.28 -19.99
CA ALA A 87 -42.48 -10.03 -20.72
C ALA A 87 -41.74 -10.02 -22.07
N ASP A 88 -40.50 -10.55 -22.11
CA ASP A 88 -39.71 -10.63 -23.35
C ASP A 88 -40.23 -11.68 -24.35
N SER A 89 -41.06 -12.63 -23.89
CA SER A 89 -41.63 -13.68 -24.74
C SER A 89 -42.87 -13.21 -25.52
N THR A 90 -43.35 -11.99 -25.29
CA THR A 90 -44.63 -11.49 -25.84
C THR A 90 -44.45 -10.25 -26.73
N GLY A 91 -43.43 -10.27 -27.60
CA GLY A 91 -43.25 -9.29 -28.69
C GLY A 91 -43.95 -9.75 -29.99
N PRO A 92 -44.66 -8.87 -30.72
CA PRO A 92 -45.69 -9.28 -31.68
C PRO A 92 -45.15 -9.53 -33.11
N ASN A 93 -45.47 -10.71 -33.65
CA ASN A 93 -45.44 -10.99 -35.09
C ASN A 93 -46.76 -10.56 -35.74
N SER A 94 -46.75 -9.48 -36.53
CA SER A 94 -47.50 -9.40 -37.81
C SER A 94 -47.21 -8.10 -38.56
N MET A 95 -46.42 -8.24 -39.63
CA MET A 95 -46.48 -7.37 -40.79
C MET A 95 -47.64 -7.81 -41.69
N THR A 96 -48.54 -6.88 -42.03
CA THR A 96 -49.16 -6.78 -43.37
C THR A 96 -49.80 -5.40 -43.55
N SER A 97 -49.26 -4.62 -44.49
CA SER A 97 -49.92 -3.47 -45.13
C SER A 97 -50.91 -3.99 -46.21
N PRO A 98 -51.93 -3.23 -46.69
CA PRO A 98 -51.68 -2.07 -47.56
C PRO A 98 -52.73 -0.92 -47.61
N THR A 99 -52.26 0.21 -48.15
CA THR A 99 -52.91 1.21 -49.06
C THR A 99 -54.06 2.16 -48.65
N HIS A 100 -53.69 3.45 -48.67
CA HIS A 100 -54.28 4.64 -49.33
C HIS A 100 -55.63 5.30 -48.94
N ASP A 101 -55.51 6.64 -48.89
CA ASP A 101 -56.46 7.75 -49.12
C ASP A 101 -57.43 8.21 -48.03
N GLY A 102 -57.46 9.54 -47.84
CA GLY A 102 -58.61 10.25 -47.28
C GLY A 102 -58.34 11.48 -46.41
N THR A 103 -58.11 12.62 -47.07
CA THR A 103 -58.22 14.00 -46.58
C THR A 103 -59.46 14.27 -45.70
N LEU A 104 -59.33 15.03 -44.59
CA LEU A 104 -60.07 16.29 -44.26
C LEU A 104 -60.12 16.67 -42.76
N ALA A 105 -59.80 17.95 -42.50
CA ALA A 105 -60.50 18.94 -41.65
C ALA A 105 -60.53 18.88 -40.09
N LEU A 106 -59.86 19.88 -39.50
CA LEU A 106 -60.27 20.87 -38.46
C LEU A 106 -61.56 20.69 -37.60
N GLY A 107 -61.40 20.96 -36.29
CA GLY A 107 -62.42 21.37 -35.31
C GLY A 107 -62.00 21.01 -33.88
N VAL A 108 -61.39 21.86 -33.05
CA VAL A 108 -61.94 22.95 -32.19
C VAL A 108 -63.13 22.53 -31.29
N ILE A 109 -62.99 22.85 -29.98
CA ILE A 109 -63.97 22.86 -28.86
C ILE A 109 -64.24 21.47 -28.23
N GLY A 110 -64.21 21.25 -26.91
CA GLY A 110 -64.05 22.11 -25.73
C GLY A 110 -64.14 21.28 -24.44
N LEU A 111 -63.77 21.93 -23.32
CA LEU A 111 -63.92 21.46 -21.94
C LEU A 111 -65.41 21.22 -21.60
N PRO A 112 -65.75 20.34 -20.63
CA PRO A 112 -66.08 20.92 -19.33
C PRO A 112 -65.70 20.09 -18.10
N THR A 113 -65.72 20.82 -16.99
CA THR A 113 -65.49 20.51 -15.59
C THR A 113 -66.62 19.75 -14.88
N SER A 114 -66.21 19.07 -13.79
CA SER A 114 -66.82 19.07 -12.44
C SER A 114 -67.59 17.84 -11.91
N SER A 115 -67.39 17.67 -10.59
CA SER A 115 -68.19 16.96 -9.58
C SER A 115 -67.93 15.46 -9.39
N SER A 116 -68.01 14.84 -8.21
CA SER A 116 -67.78 15.16 -6.78
C SER A 116 -68.30 13.94 -5.98
N GLY A 117 -67.66 13.61 -4.85
CA GLY A 117 -68.18 12.68 -3.82
C GLY A 117 -67.64 11.24 -3.96
N SER A 118 -67.34 10.48 -2.91
CA SER A 118 -67.57 10.64 -1.47
C SER A 118 -66.75 9.59 -0.69
N THR A 119 -66.35 9.96 0.53
CA THR A 119 -65.73 9.16 1.59
C THR A 119 -66.64 8.01 2.11
N PRO A 120 -66.07 7.03 2.84
CA PRO A 120 -66.31 7.02 4.29
C PRO A 120 -65.08 6.66 5.15
N GLN A 121 -65.05 7.26 6.35
CA GLN A 121 -64.21 6.90 7.52
C GLN A 121 -64.75 5.66 8.25
N LEU A 122 -63.91 4.94 9.02
CA LEU A 122 -63.91 4.88 10.50
C LEU A 122 -63.05 3.70 11.02
N GLY A 123 -62.27 3.91 12.10
CA GLY A 123 -61.69 2.80 12.89
C GLY A 123 -60.48 3.11 13.76
N THR A 124 -60.64 3.98 14.77
CA THR A 124 -59.66 4.28 15.84
C THR A 124 -59.81 3.29 17.01
N LEU A 125 -58.72 2.79 17.60
CA LEU A 125 -58.72 2.22 18.96
C LEU A 125 -57.41 2.55 19.70
N ASN A 126 -57.56 3.17 20.88
CA ASN A 126 -56.57 3.49 21.91
C ASN A 126 -56.76 2.54 23.11
N MET A 127 -55.68 2.14 23.78
CA MET A 127 -55.59 1.61 25.17
C MET A 127 -54.11 1.78 25.58
N ARG A 128 -53.70 2.80 26.33
CA ARG A 128 -53.77 3.08 27.79
C ARG A 128 -52.69 2.35 28.63
N ASP A 129 -52.02 3.17 29.43
CA ASP A 129 -50.83 2.97 30.28
C ASP A 129 -50.95 1.91 31.40
N GLU A 130 -49.80 1.31 31.75
CA GLU A 130 -49.45 0.97 33.14
C GLU A 130 -47.98 1.32 33.43
N HIS A 131 -47.77 1.93 34.60
CA HIS A 131 -46.51 2.43 35.16
C HIS A 131 -45.70 1.35 35.89
N TYR A 132 -44.36 1.37 35.76
CA TYR A 132 -43.39 1.08 36.85
C TYR A 132 -42.05 1.80 36.53
N PRO A 133 -41.24 2.22 37.53
CA PRO A 133 -40.21 3.25 37.38
C PRO A 133 -38.84 2.66 37.07
N ALA A 134 -38.11 3.27 36.14
CA ALA A 134 -36.67 3.03 35.93
C ALA A 134 -35.90 4.34 36.12
N GLN A 135 -34.85 4.24 36.91
CA GLN A 135 -33.96 5.29 37.37
C GLN A 135 -33.30 6.04 36.21
N SER A 136 -33.19 7.36 36.38
CA SER A 136 -32.47 8.26 35.49
C SER A 136 -30.96 8.01 35.53
N LEU A 137 -30.38 7.72 34.38
CA LEU A 137 -28.98 8.00 34.07
C LEU A 137 -28.95 8.58 32.66
N ASP A 138 -28.79 9.90 32.58
CA ASP A 138 -28.64 10.63 31.33
C ASP A 138 -27.41 10.12 30.55
N PRO A 139 -27.49 9.96 29.21
CA PRO A 139 -26.31 9.76 28.40
C PRO A 139 -25.58 11.10 28.19
N PRO A 140 -24.24 11.16 28.38
CA PRO A 140 -23.52 12.39 28.14
C PRO A 140 -23.48 12.71 26.64
N SER A 141 -23.86 13.94 26.32
CA SER A 141 -23.73 14.58 25.03
C SER A 141 -22.34 14.38 24.45
N LYS A 142 -22.24 13.77 23.28
CA LYS A 142 -21.02 13.77 22.45
C LYS A 142 -20.86 15.15 21.82
N ASN A 143 -20.32 16.09 22.60
CA ASN A 143 -19.73 17.29 22.04
C ASN A 143 -18.41 16.91 21.38
N SER A 144 -18.43 17.09 20.06
CA SER A 144 -17.31 17.04 19.14
C SER A 144 -16.26 18.08 19.54
N THR A 145 -15.20 17.65 20.23
CA THR A 145 -13.97 18.42 20.35
C THR A 145 -13.06 18.05 19.18
N ARG A 146 -13.15 18.92 18.18
CA ARG A 146 -12.55 18.90 16.87
C ARG A 146 -11.04 19.20 16.97
N TRP A 147 -10.22 18.29 16.44
CA TRP A 147 -8.92 18.51 15.79
C TRP A 147 -8.08 19.73 16.24
N SER A 148 -7.20 19.53 17.22
CA SER A 148 -6.03 20.40 17.48
C SER A 148 -4.70 19.64 17.51
N ALA A 149 -4.69 18.35 17.12
CA ALA A 149 -3.49 17.51 17.14
C ALA A 149 -2.45 17.87 16.05
N LEU A 150 -2.84 18.58 14.99
CA LEU A 150 -1.92 18.98 13.91
C LEU A 150 -1.11 20.25 14.22
N GLY A 151 -1.58 21.09 15.14
CA GLY A 151 -0.88 22.32 15.55
C GLY A 151 0.40 22.06 16.36
N LEU A 152 0.57 20.86 16.91
CA LEU A 152 1.74 20.47 17.70
C LEU A 152 2.89 19.87 16.86
N LEU A 153 2.68 19.61 15.57
CA LEU A 153 3.66 18.96 14.70
C LEU A 153 4.40 19.92 13.74
N ILE A 154 4.05 21.20 13.75
CA ILE A 154 4.71 22.28 12.97
C ILE A 154 5.18 23.39 13.93
N GLN A 155 5.86 23.04 15.02
CA GLN A 155 6.63 24.03 15.79
C GLN A 155 8.11 24.00 15.37
N PRO A 156 8.75 25.15 15.13
CA PRO A 156 10.20 25.22 14.97
C PRO A 156 10.88 24.83 16.31
N PRO A 157 12.10 24.26 16.28
CA PRO A 157 12.72 23.73 17.48
C PRO A 157 13.31 24.87 18.31
N HIS A 158 12.54 25.47 19.22
CA HIS A 158 13.10 26.30 20.27
C HIS A 158 12.27 26.23 21.56
N GLN A 159 12.99 25.89 22.64
CA GLN A 159 12.74 26.15 24.07
C GLN A 159 12.19 25.00 24.94
N ASN A 160 13.14 24.35 25.63
CA ASN A 160 13.16 24.02 27.05
C ASN A 160 11.92 23.34 27.65
N LEU A 161 11.85 22.01 27.53
CA LEU A 161 11.17 21.20 28.54
C LEU A 161 12.12 20.91 29.71
N PRO A 162 11.64 20.95 30.96
CA PRO A 162 12.43 20.55 32.12
C PRO A 162 12.73 19.05 32.04
N ALA A 163 14.02 18.70 32.17
CA ALA A 163 14.48 17.33 32.26
C ALA A 163 13.78 16.64 33.45
N SER A 164 13.03 15.59 33.18
CA SER A 164 12.61 14.64 34.23
C SER A 164 13.85 13.87 34.69
N PRO A 165 14.16 13.85 35.99
CA PRO A 165 15.30 13.10 36.51
C PRO A 165 14.94 11.62 36.66
N ASP A 166 15.95 10.78 36.40
CA ASP A 166 16.17 9.46 36.97
C ASP A 166 15.20 8.33 36.62
N LEU A 167 15.47 7.67 35.48
CA LEU A 167 15.31 6.22 35.36
C LEU A 167 16.59 5.62 34.75
N LEU A 168 17.53 5.29 35.65
CA LEU A 168 18.56 4.24 35.54
C LEU A 168 19.10 3.95 34.13
N THR A 169 19.89 4.89 33.59
CA THR A 169 20.94 4.55 32.63
C THR A 169 22.03 3.81 33.40
N SER A 170 22.02 2.48 33.31
CA SER A 170 23.08 1.62 33.83
C SER A 170 24.43 2.07 33.24
N ASP A 171 25.36 2.40 34.15
CA ASP A 171 26.77 2.69 33.90
C ASP A 171 27.45 1.62 33.02
N LEU A 172 27.48 1.85 31.70
CA LEU A 172 28.46 1.26 30.79
C LEU A 172 29.45 2.37 30.41
N ASN A 173 30.30 2.72 31.38
CA ASN A 173 31.45 3.60 31.21
C ASN A 173 32.57 2.85 30.48
N ASP A 174 32.41 2.73 29.17
CA ASP A 174 33.42 2.97 28.14
C ASP A 174 32.71 2.76 26.80
N PRO A 175 32.51 3.80 25.97
CA PRO A 175 32.00 3.59 24.63
C PRO A 175 33.12 2.95 23.83
N LEU A 176 33.25 1.62 23.93
CA LEU A 176 33.99 0.85 22.94
C LEU A 176 33.50 1.37 21.58
N PRO A 177 34.39 1.80 20.67
CA PRO A 177 33.97 2.29 19.36
C PRO A 177 33.01 1.25 18.79
N PRO A 178 31.80 1.66 18.37
CA PRO A 178 30.77 0.72 17.99
C PRO A 178 31.32 -0.14 16.87
N SER A 179 31.48 -1.45 17.10
CA SER A 179 32.01 -2.38 16.11
C SER A 179 31.26 -2.18 14.79
N VAL A 180 31.96 -1.62 13.80
CA VAL A 180 31.38 -1.35 12.48
C VAL A 180 31.52 -2.62 11.65
N TYR A 181 30.39 -3.15 11.23
CA TYR A 181 30.37 -4.27 10.30
C TYR A 181 30.94 -3.83 8.94
N GLN A 182 31.92 -4.57 8.44
CA GLN A 182 32.50 -4.38 7.13
C GLN A 182 31.98 -5.46 6.18
N TYR A 183 31.38 -5.04 5.06
CA TYR A 183 30.99 -5.94 3.99
C TYR A 183 32.22 -6.64 3.41
N ILE A 184 32.07 -7.90 3.00
CA ILE A 184 33.20 -8.72 2.53
C ILE A 184 33.93 -8.10 1.33
N PHE A 185 33.24 -7.36 0.47
CA PHE A 185 33.83 -6.67 -0.68
C PHE A 185 34.55 -5.36 -0.31
N ASN A 186 34.42 -4.89 0.93
CA ASN A 186 35.20 -3.77 1.48
C ASN A 186 36.45 -4.24 2.25
N ILE A 187 36.64 -5.55 2.39
CA ILE A 187 37.80 -6.13 3.10
C ILE A 187 38.82 -6.55 2.06
N ASP A 188 40.03 -6.02 2.17
CA ASP A 188 41.14 -6.40 1.33
C ASP A 188 41.58 -7.85 1.65
N SER A 189 41.31 -8.76 0.72
CA SER A 189 41.66 -10.18 0.86
C SER A 189 43.15 -10.47 0.65
N SER A 190 43.92 -9.50 0.16
CA SER A 190 45.37 -9.63 0.01
C SER A 190 46.11 -9.43 1.33
N VAL A 191 45.49 -8.77 2.30
CA VAL A 191 46.05 -8.52 3.64
C VAL A 191 45.82 -9.73 4.54
N GLY A 192 46.89 -10.22 5.17
CA GLY A 192 46.82 -11.36 6.08
C GLY A 192 45.90 -11.10 7.28
N PRO A 193 45.28 -12.15 7.87
CA PRO A 193 44.29 -11.99 8.95
C PRO A 193 44.81 -11.25 10.18
N ASP A 194 46.12 -11.35 10.47
CA ASP A 194 46.76 -10.67 11.61
C ASP A 194 47.01 -9.17 11.37
N GLU A 195 47.06 -8.75 10.11
CA GLU A 195 47.32 -7.37 9.69
C GLU A 195 46.04 -6.57 9.46
N GLN A 196 44.88 -7.24 9.34
CA GLN A 196 43.59 -6.58 9.16
C GLN A 196 43.18 -5.76 10.38
N LEU A 197 42.36 -4.73 10.18
CA LEU A 197 41.82 -3.94 11.29
C LEU A 197 40.91 -4.80 12.19
N PRO A 198 40.80 -4.51 13.50
CA PRO A 198 39.96 -5.27 14.42
C PRO A 198 38.50 -5.43 13.94
N GLU A 199 37.90 -4.39 13.38
CA GLU A 199 36.54 -4.40 12.82
C GLU A 199 36.39 -5.36 11.62
N GLN A 200 37.40 -5.40 10.75
CA GLN A 200 37.43 -6.32 9.60
C GLN A 200 37.54 -7.76 10.08
N ARG A 201 38.41 -8.04 11.07
CA ARG A 201 38.53 -9.39 11.65
C ARG A 201 37.22 -9.86 12.29
N GLN A 202 36.55 -8.99 13.04
CA GLN A 202 35.23 -9.30 13.61
C GLN A 202 34.22 -9.64 12.50
N SER A 203 34.21 -8.84 11.43
CA SER A 203 33.31 -9.04 10.29
C SER A 203 33.60 -10.33 9.51
N LEU A 204 34.86 -10.77 9.44
CA LEU A 204 35.27 -12.06 8.87
C LEU A 204 34.90 -13.25 9.77
N GLN A 205 34.98 -13.07 11.09
CA GLN A 205 34.64 -14.11 12.08
C GLN A 205 33.12 -14.26 12.29
N CYS A 206 32.33 -13.30 11.80
CA CYS A 206 30.88 -13.31 11.87
C CYS A 206 30.29 -14.57 11.20
N GLN A 207 29.55 -15.37 11.97
CA GLN A 207 28.84 -16.56 11.50
C GLN A 207 27.53 -16.17 10.81
N TRP A 208 27.65 -15.38 9.74
CA TRP A 208 26.55 -14.76 9.02
C TRP A 208 25.46 -15.72 8.55
N ASN A 209 25.81 -16.98 8.26
CA ASN A 209 24.88 -18.01 7.80
C ASN A 209 24.24 -18.85 8.93
N ARG A 210 24.53 -18.57 10.21
CA ARG A 210 24.08 -19.38 11.36
C ARG A 210 22.57 -19.65 11.37
N TYR A 211 21.77 -18.66 10.97
CA TYR A 211 20.30 -18.74 10.99
C TYR A 211 19.67 -18.86 9.60
N LEU A 212 20.49 -18.93 8.53
CA LEU A 212 20.02 -19.04 7.15
C LEU A 212 19.66 -20.50 6.81
N PRO A 213 18.91 -20.74 5.71
CA PRO A 213 18.71 -22.10 5.25
C PRO A 213 20.06 -22.79 5.01
N GLY A 214 20.15 -24.08 5.34
CA GLY A 214 21.35 -24.86 5.04
C GLY A 214 21.68 -24.85 3.55
N SER A 215 22.96 -25.10 3.22
CA SER A 215 23.48 -25.12 1.85
C SER A 215 22.66 -26.01 0.89
N ASP A 216 22.10 -27.11 1.41
CA ASP A 216 21.25 -28.01 0.63
C ASP A 216 19.96 -27.35 0.12
N SER A 217 19.48 -26.29 0.80
CA SER A 217 18.26 -25.57 0.44
C SER A 217 18.55 -24.30 -0.34
N VAL A 218 19.45 -23.44 0.13
CA VAL A 218 19.80 -22.19 -0.56
C VAL A 218 21.30 -21.97 -0.42
N ASN A 219 22.03 -22.16 -1.52
CA ASN A 219 23.46 -21.88 -1.59
C ASN A 219 23.69 -20.39 -1.77
N LEU A 220 23.66 -19.64 -0.67
CA LEU A 220 24.11 -18.26 -0.64
C LEU A 220 25.59 -18.24 -0.27
N THR A 221 26.41 -17.50 -1.00
CA THR A 221 27.78 -17.18 -0.62
C THR A 221 27.80 -15.96 0.31
N ARG A 222 28.92 -15.79 1.04
CA ARG A 222 29.14 -14.59 1.86
C ARG A 222 29.06 -13.30 1.04
N HIS A 223 29.59 -13.32 -0.19
CA HIS A 223 29.55 -12.18 -1.09
C HIS A 223 28.13 -11.81 -1.52
N GLU A 224 27.32 -12.80 -1.90
CA GLU A 224 25.92 -12.57 -2.28
C GLU A 224 25.10 -12.07 -1.08
N HIS A 225 25.28 -12.67 0.10
CA HIS A 225 24.66 -12.21 1.34
C HIS A 225 24.92 -10.72 1.60
N ASP A 226 26.19 -10.32 1.59
CA ASP A 226 26.58 -8.93 1.87
C ASP A 226 26.08 -7.98 0.78
N THR A 227 26.07 -8.43 -0.48
CA THR A 227 25.51 -7.69 -1.61
C THR A 227 24.01 -7.46 -1.44
N LEU A 228 23.26 -8.46 -0.99
CA LEU A 228 21.82 -8.34 -0.71
C LEU A 228 21.55 -7.35 0.43
N LEU A 229 22.29 -7.43 1.54
CA LEU A 229 22.17 -6.48 2.64
C LEU A 229 22.48 -5.05 2.18
N TYR A 230 23.62 -4.87 1.51
CA TYR A 230 24.06 -3.56 1.00
C TYR A 230 23.01 -2.92 0.08
N ARG A 231 22.49 -3.68 -0.90
CA ARG A 231 21.46 -3.18 -1.83
C ARG A 231 20.16 -2.87 -1.10
N CYS A 232 19.74 -3.74 -0.18
CA CYS A 232 18.52 -3.54 0.58
C CYS A 232 18.57 -2.22 1.36
N PHE A 233 19.66 -1.98 2.09
CA PHE A 233 19.83 -0.79 2.91
C PHE A 233 19.99 0.49 2.10
N ASN A 234 20.68 0.43 0.96
CA ASN A 234 20.89 1.60 0.13
C ASN A 234 19.64 1.98 -0.69
N TYR A 235 18.91 1.03 -1.26
CA TYR A 235 17.82 1.36 -2.18
C TYR A 235 16.44 1.48 -1.53
N GLY A 236 16.19 0.76 -0.43
CA GLY A 236 14.82 0.64 0.10
C GLY A 236 14.74 0.73 1.61
N ALA A 237 15.40 -0.16 2.33
CA ALA A 237 15.06 -0.47 3.70
C ALA A 237 15.10 0.72 4.67
N ALA A 238 16.11 1.58 4.55
CA ALA A 238 16.26 2.72 5.45
C ALA A 238 15.16 3.77 5.26
N TRP A 239 14.89 4.19 4.03
CA TRP A 239 13.94 5.27 3.78
C TRP A 239 12.49 4.79 3.69
N LEU A 240 12.26 3.56 3.22
CA LEU A 240 10.94 2.99 3.02
C LEU A 240 10.39 2.47 4.35
N PHE A 241 11.17 1.61 5.02
CA PHE A 241 10.72 0.98 6.26
C PHE A 241 11.21 1.72 7.49
N GLY A 242 12.18 2.64 7.41
CA GLY A 242 12.80 3.18 8.62
C GLY A 242 13.74 2.17 9.28
N LEU A 243 14.25 1.16 8.56
CA LEU A 243 15.29 0.32 9.14
C LEU A 243 16.56 1.14 9.37
N LEU A 244 17.34 0.77 10.38
CA LEU A 244 18.58 1.47 10.75
C LEU A 244 19.76 0.53 10.51
N PRO A 245 20.38 0.57 9.31
CA PRO A 245 21.39 -0.40 8.89
C PRO A 245 22.56 -0.50 9.85
N SER A 246 23.08 0.62 10.35
CA SER A 246 24.21 0.62 11.30
C SER A 246 23.88 -0.13 12.60
N LEU A 247 22.68 0.06 13.14
CA LEU A 247 22.23 -0.63 14.36
C LEU A 247 21.93 -2.10 14.09
N PHE A 248 21.28 -2.42 12.96
CA PHE A 248 21.03 -3.80 12.54
C PHE A 248 22.36 -4.56 12.39
N LEU A 249 23.33 -3.99 11.66
CA LEU A 249 24.60 -4.64 11.37
C LEU A 249 25.46 -4.80 12.63
N ARG A 250 25.45 -3.80 13.52
CA ARG A 250 26.09 -3.89 14.84
C ARG A 250 25.50 -5.03 15.66
N ASP A 251 24.18 -5.05 15.82
CA ASP A 251 23.49 -6.07 16.61
C ASP A 251 23.64 -7.47 15.96
N MET A 252 23.64 -7.56 14.62
CA MET A 252 23.95 -8.78 13.87
C MET A 252 25.37 -9.29 14.19
N LEU A 253 26.37 -8.41 14.14
CA LEU A 253 27.75 -8.77 14.42
C LEU A 253 27.92 -9.28 15.86
N ILE A 254 27.27 -8.64 16.84
CA ILE A 254 27.25 -9.09 18.23
C ILE A 254 26.59 -10.47 18.34
N CYS A 255 25.44 -10.68 17.70
CA CYS A 255 24.71 -11.94 17.77
C CYS A 255 25.47 -13.10 17.11
N LEU A 256 26.09 -12.83 15.96
CA LEU A 256 26.74 -13.83 15.12
C LEU A 256 28.23 -13.98 15.39
N SER A 257 28.77 -13.30 16.40
CA SER A 257 30.14 -13.52 16.85
C SER A 257 30.34 -14.95 17.37
N PRO A 258 31.54 -15.54 17.17
CA PRO A 258 31.86 -16.85 17.74
C PRO A 258 31.69 -16.81 19.27
N ASN A 259 31.07 -17.83 19.84
CA ASN A 259 30.80 -17.96 21.28
C ASN A 259 29.82 -16.92 21.87
N SER A 260 29.17 -16.11 21.04
CA SER A 260 28.12 -15.21 21.50
C SER A 260 26.84 -16.00 21.79
N PHE A 261 26.32 -15.84 23.00
CA PHE A 261 24.99 -16.29 23.40
C PHE A 261 24.13 -15.05 23.64
N CYS A 262 23.37 -14.63 22.64
CA CYS A 262 22.42 -13.54 22.82
C CYS A 262 21.15 -14.05 23.50
N VAL A 263 20.79 -13.41 24.60
CA VAL A 263 19.50 -13.66 25.24
C VAL A 263 18.40 -13.11 24.30
N PRO A 264 17.32 -13.87 24.06
CA PRO A 264 16.19 -13.37 23.28
C PRO A 264 15.68 -12.02 23.80
N GLY A 265 15.43 -11.09 22.88
CA GLY A 265 14.97 -9.72 23.21
C GLY A 265 16.06 -8.74 23.67
N GLN A 266 17.31 -9.17 23.87
CA GLN A 266 18.41 -8.27 24.26
C GLN A 266 18.80 -7.30 23.14
N LEU A 267 18.78 -7.77 21.89
CA LEU A 267 19.13 -7.00 20.70
C LEU A 267 17.86 -6.50 20.01
N GLN A 268 17.62 -5.21 20.06
CA GLN A 268 16.37 -4.60 19.57
C GLN A 268 16.38 -4.35 18.06
N HIS A 269 17.55 -4.34 17.42
CA HIS A 269 17.69 -4.03 15.99
C HIS A 269 18.03 -5.25 15.14
N TYR A 270 18.23 -6.42 15.75
CA TYR A 270 18.51 -7.66 15.05
C TYR A 270 17.74 -8.82 15.67
N SER A 271 17.21 -9.68 14.83
CA SER A 271 16.81 -11.03 15.20
C SER A 271 16.99 -11.98 14.01
N PRO A 272 17.06 -13.31 14.23
CA PRO A 272 17.09 -14.29 13.14
C PRO A 272 15.94 -14.10 12.15
N LEU A 273 14.73 -13.82 12.65
CA LEU A 273 13.56 -13.55 11.84
C LEU A 273 13.76 -12.29 10.97
N LEU A 274 14.26 -11.19 11.53
CA LEU A 274 14.48 -9.95 10.78
C LEU A 274 15.56 -10.13 9.72
N HIS A 275 16.66 -10.80 10.06
CA HIS A 275 17.73 -11.10 9.13
C HIS A 275 17.22 -11.90 7.91
N CYS A 276 16.51 -13.01 8.17
CA CYS A 276 15.95 -13.82 7.10
C CYS A 276 14.88 -13.06 6.29
N SER A 277 14.09 -12.20 6.93
CA SER A 277 13.10 -11.35 6.26
C SER A 277 13.75 -10.33 5.32
N ILE A 278 14.85 -9.71 5.74
CA ILE A 278 15.63 -8.78 4.90
C ILE A 278 16.16 -9.52 3.68
N LEU A 279 16.77 -10.69 3.83
CA LEU A 279 17.27 -11.47 2.68
C LEU A 279 16.14 -11.95 1.76
N THR A 280 15.00 -12.36 2.32
CA THR A 280 13.80 -12.75 1.56
C THR A 280 13.28 -11.60 0.70
N PHE A 281 13.28 -10.38 1.22
CA PHE A 281 12.90 -9.17 0.47
C PHE A 281 13.99 -8.77 -0.55
N ALA A 282 15.23 -8.69 -0.08
CA ALA A 282 16.39 -8.22 -0.83
C ALA A 282 16.79 -9.15 -1.97
N SER A 283 16.48 -10.45 -1.90
CA SER A 283 16.73 -11.44 -2.97
C SER A 283 16.21 -10.98 -4.34
N SER A 284 15.16 -10.14 -4.36
CA SER A 284 14.64 -9.54 -5.59
C SER A 284 15.57 -8.52 -6.24
N PHE A 285 16.53 -7.98 -5.49
CA PHE A 285 17.57 -7.06 -5.93
C PHE A 285 18.85 -7.77 -6.37
N SER A 286 18.91 -9.11 -6.34
CA SER A 286 20.08 -9.85 -6.80
C SER A 286 20.26 -9.71 -8.31
N ASP A 287 21.51 -9.58 -8.76
CA ASP A 287 21.84 -9.70 -10.19
C ASP A 287 21.80 -11.15 -10.65
N ASP A 288 22.13 -12.08 -9.77
CA ASP A 288 21.98 -13.50 -10.04
C ASP A 288 20.49 -13.87 -10.20
N ALA A 289 20.15 -14.32 -11.40
CA ALA A 289 18.81 -14.77 -11.75
C ALA A 289 18.37 -15.99 -10.93
N ASN A 290 19.30 -16.82 -10.46
CA ASN A 290 18.98 -17.97 -9.61
C ASN A 290 18.48 -17.51 -8.24
N ILE A 291 19.22 -16.62 -7.55
CA ILE A 291 18.77 -16.02 -6.27
C ILE A 291 17.43 -15.28 -6.43
N ARG A 292 17.26 -14.58 -7.57
CA ARG A 292 16.04 -13.82 -7.87
C ARG A 292 14.84 -14.70 -8.23
N SER A 293 15.07 -15.98 -8.54
CA SER A 293 14.03 -16.91 -8.98
C SER A 293 12.91 -17.04 -7.94
N LYS A 294 11.67 -17.22 -8.41
CA LYS A 294 10.50 -17.40 -7.53
C LYS A 294 10.71 -18.56 -6.54
N ASP A 295 11.39 -19.61 -6.97
CA ASP A 295 11.66 -20.80 -6.16
C ASP A 295 12.61 -20.51 -4.99
N ILE A 296 13.81 -19.94 -5.23
CA ILE A 296 14.76 -19.60 -4.17
C ILE A 296 14.16 -18.59 -3.19
N ARG A 297 13.49 -17.57 -3.72
CA ARG A 297 12.78 -16.57 -2.89
C ARG A 297 11.69 -17.19 -2.03
N GLY A 298 10.95 -18.16 -2.57
CA GLY A 298 9.95 -18.94 -1.83
C GLY A 298 10.56 -19.83 -0.75
N ARG A 299 11.74 -20.43 -0.99
CA ARG A 299 12.50 -21.18 0.01
C ARG A 299 12.97 -20.29 1.16
N LEU A 300 13.56 -19.12 0.85
CA LEU A 300 13.95 -18.12 1.84
C LEU A 300 12.75 -17.66 2.69
N ALA A 301 11.61 -17.37 2.05
CA ALA A 301 10.39 -16.98 2.76
C ALA A 301 9.86 -18.09 3.68
N ARG A 302 9.88 -19.35 3.22
CA ARG A 302 9.45 -20.50 4.03
C ARG A 302 10.35 -20.70 5.25
N HIS A 303 11.66 -20.58 5.09
CA HIS A 303 12.63 -20.63 6.18
C HIS A 303 12.43 -19.48 7.17
N THR A 304 12.27 -18.26 6.66
CA THR A 304 11.99 -17.08 7.49
C THR A 304 10.79 -17.30 8.40
N LYS A 305 9.71 -17.91 7.89
CA LYS A 305 8.50 -18.19 8.66
C LYS A 305 8.71 -19.17 9.82
N GLN A 306 9.74 -20.02 9.77
CA GLN A 306 10.03 -20.96 10.87
C GLN A 306 10.46 -20.24 12.15
N TRP A 307 11.00 -19.02 12.02
CA TRP A 307 11.38 -18.19 13.16
C TRP A 307 10.20 -17.42 13.79
N LEU A 308 9.00 -17.48 13.21
CA LEU A 308 7.85 -16.73 13.72
C LEU A 308 7.42 -17.18 15.10
N ASP A 309 7.32 -18.50 15.33
CA ASP A 309 6.86 -19.02 16.62
C ASP A 309 7.83 -18.67 17.75
N GLU A 310 9.13 -18.74 17.46
CA GLU A 310 10.18 -18.34 18.39
C GLU A 310 10.12 -16.83 18.69
N GLU A 311 10.03 -15.96 17.68
CA GLU A 311 9.92 -14.51 17.90
C GLU A 311 8.54 -14.08 18.46
N PHE A 312 7.50 -14.91 18.38
CA PHE A 312 6.24 -14.63 19.10
C PHE A 312 6.33 -15.00 20.58
N SER A 313 7.24 -15.91 20.94
CA SER A 313 7.44 -16.32 22.34
C SER A 313 8.10 -15.22 23.19
N TYR A 314 8.84 -14.30 22.55
CA TYR A 314 9.42 -13.12 23.21
C TYR A 314 9.20 -11.88 22.36
N PHE A 315 8.74 -10.78 22.95
CA PHE A 315 8.51 -9.58 22.17
C PHE A 315 9.83 -8.85 21.83
N ASN A 316 10.14 -8.71 20.54
CA ASN A 316 11.22 -7.90 20.02
C ASN A 316 10.68 -6.83 19.04
N PRO A 317 11.07 -5.54 19.13
CA PRO A 317 10.71 -4.54 18.13
C PRO A 317 11.04 -4.92 16.68
N SER A 318 12.06 -5.76 16.46
CA SER A 318 12.44 -6.31 15.15
C SER A 318 11.28 -7.07 14.46
N LEU A 319 10.38 -7.69 15.23
CA LEU A 319 9.24 -8.46 14.75
C LEU A 319 8.35 -7.64 13.81
N MET A 320 8.12 -6.36 14.12
CA MET A 320 7.32 -5.48 13.28
C MET A 320 7.94 -5.31 11.89
N PHE A 321 9.25 -5.06 11.83
CA PHE A 321 9.97 -4.97 10.55
C PHE A 321 9.96 -6.28 9.77
N SER A 322 10.16 -7.40 10.46
CA SER A 322 10.11 -8.73 9.85
C SER A 322 8.77 -9.00 9.17
N LEU A 323 7.67 -8.70 9.87
CA LEU A 323 6.31 -8.90 9.35
C LEU A 323 5.99 -7.94 8.19
N ILE A 324 6.47 -6.69 8.25
CA ILE A 324 6.37 -5.74 7.13
C ILE A 324 7.12 -6.28 5.89
N LEU A 325 8.37 -6.73 6.05
CA LEU A 325 9.18 -7.26 4.95
C LEU A 325 8.62 -8.57 4.36
N LEU A 326 8.06 -9.45 5.20
CA LEU A 326 7.34 -10.63 4.74
C LEU A 326 6.07 -10.25 3.97
N SER A 327 5.34 -9.23 4.42
CA SER A 327 4.20 -8.67 3.69
C SER A 327 4.61 -8.19 2.29
N GLU A 328 5.67 -7.39 2.23
CA GLU A 328 6.26 -6.89 0.98
C GLU A 328 6.62 -8.01 0.00
N HIS A 329 7.27 -9.06 0.52
CA HIS A 329 7.62 -10.22 -0.29
C HIS A 329 6.37 -10.86 -0.91
N HIS A 330 5.35 -11.16 -0.10
CA HIS A 330 4.14 -11.85 -0.54
C HIS A 330 3.33 -11.03 -1.54
N ILE A 331 3.15 -9.73 -1.28
CA ILE A 331 2.52 -8.81 -2.23
C ILE A 331 3.34 -8.74 -3.52
N GLY A 332 4.66 -8.64 -3.39
CA GLY A 332 5.59 -8.59 -4.51
C GLY A 332 5.58 -9.82 -5.42
N ILE A 333 5.04 -10.96 -4.97
CA ILE A 333 4.83 -12.17 -5.80
C ILE A 333 3.35 -12.40 -6.18
N GLY A 334 2.45 -11.49 -5.80
CA GLY A 334 1.01 -11.56 -6.09
C GLY A 334 0.18 -12.30 -5.05
N GLU A 335 0.76 -12.73 -3.93
CA GLU A 335 0.06 -13.36 -2.81
C GLU A 335 -0.52 -12.31 -1.85
N ASN A 336 -1.43 -11.47 -2.38
CA ASN A 336 -1.95 -10.28 -1.68
C ASN A 336 -2.55 -10.63 -0.30
N ASN A 337 -3.39 -11.67 -0.22
CA ASN A 337 -4.01 -12.12 1.03
C ASN A 337 -2.99 -12.47 2.11
N THR A 338 -1.95 -13.23 1.73
CA THR A 338 -0.87 -13.61 2.65
C THR A 338 -0.10 -12.38 3.11
N GLY A 339 0.23 -11.48 2.19
CA GLY A 339 0.90 -10.23 2.53
C GLY A 339 0.10 -9.40 3.53
N TYR A 340 -1.20 -9.26 3.30
CA TYR A 340 -2.10 -8.58 4.24
C TYR A 340 -2.16 -9.21 5.61
N MET A 341 -2.14 -10.54 5.70
CA MET A 341 -2.11 -11.21 7.00
C MET A 341 -0.88 -10.78 7.79
N TYR A 342 0.30 -10.78 7.16
CA TYR A 342 1.55 -10.35 7.81
C TYR A 342 1.54 -8.86 8.16
N MET A 343 1.05 -7.98 7.29
CA MET A 343 0.87 -6.56 7.62
C MET A 343 -0.12 -6.40 8.79
N GLY A 344 -1.21 -7.16 8.80
CA GLY A 344 -2.17 -7.22 9.90
C GLY A 344 -1.55 -7.63 11.23
N MET A 345 -0.64 -8.61 11.19
CA MET A 345 0.13 -9.04 12.35
C MET A 345 1.08 -7.93 12.82
N ALA A 346 1.78 -7.25 11.91
CA ALA A 346 2.64 -6.12 12.23
C ALA A 346 1.85 -4.99 12.93
N MET A 347 0.67 -4.66 12.39
CA MET A 347 -0.23 -3.67 13.00
C MET A 347 -0.69 -4.07 14.40
N ARG A 348 -1.05 -5.34 14.63
CA ARG A 348 -1.42 -5.81 15.97
C ARG A 348 -0.23 -5.77 16.93
N ALA A 349 0.96 -6.19 16.49
CA ALA A 349 2.19 -6.10 17.28
C ALA A 349 2.52 -4.66 17.67
N SER A 350 2.34 -3.70 16.75
CA SER A 350 2.55 -2.27 17.02
C SER A 350 1.55 -1.65 18.00
N ARG A 351 0.41 -2.31 18.24
CA ARG A 351 -0.62 -1.85 19.21
C ARG A 351 -0.53 -2.56 20.54
N ALA A 352 0.09 -3.73 20.59
CA ALA A 352 0.31 -4.43 21.84
C ALA A 352 1.12 -3.51 22.76
N ARG A 353 0.52 -3.06 23.86
CA ARG A 353 1.18 -2.17 24.81
C ARG A 353 2.17 -2.99 25.62
N PHE A 354 3.40 -2.53 25.67
CA PHE A 354 4.45 -3.11 26.50
C PHE A 354 4.85 -2.13 27.58
N ASP A 355 5.26 -2.66 28.73
CA ASP A 355 5.53 -1.89 29.94
C ASP A 355 6.74 -0.93 29.79
N SER A 356 7.57 -1.12 28.75
CA SER A 356 8.69 -0.24 28.40
C SER A 356 8.54 0.31 26.98
N ILE A 357 8.03 1.54 26.86
CA ILE A 357 8.00 2.25 25.58
C ILE A 357 9.42 2.75 25.29
N THR A 358 10.15 2.03 24.44
CA THR A 358 11.48 2.42 23.98
C THR A 358 11.38 3.33 22.75
N PRO A 359 12.37 4.21 22.49
CA PRO A 359 12.41 5.02 21.26
C PRO A 359 12.32 4.19 19.98
N ILE A 360 12.94 3.00 19.95
CA ILE A 360 12.86 2.09 18.80
C ILE A 360 11.45 1.53 18.61
N TYR A 361 10.71 1.27 19.69
CA TYR A 361 9.33 0.79 19.56
C TYR A 361 8.44 1.86 18.90
N ASN A 362 8.55 3.12 19.35
CA ASN A 362 7.86 4.25 18.71
C ASN A 362 8.23 4.40 17.23
N TRP A 363 9.51 4.21 16.92
CA TRP A 363 10.00 4.22 15.55
C TRP A 363 9.38 3.09 14.70
N CYS A 364 9.31 1.87 15.22
CA CYS A 364 8.65 0.75 14.57
C CYS A 364 7.13 0.96 14.40
N GLN A 365 6.46 1.66 15.34
CA GLN A 365 5.06 2.04 15.19
C GLN A 365 4.87 2.99 14.00
N TRP A 366 5.74 3.98 13.84
CA TRP A 366 5.74 4.85 12.67
C TRP A 366 5.96 4.06 11.37
N SER A 367 6.86 3.07 11.38
CA SER A 367 7.12 2.24 10.21
C SER A 367 5.90 1.41 9.84
N THR A 368 5.28 0.80 10.84
CA THR A 368 4.04 0.04 10.67
C THR A 368 2.90 0.93 10.18
N PHE A 369 2.81 2.18 10.65
CA PHE A 369 1.82 3.15 10.18
C PHE A 369 2.07 3.56 8.73
N VAL A 370 3.30 3.95 8.38
CA VAL A 370 3.69 4.37 7.02
C VAL A 370 3.38 3.27 6.02
N GLN A 371 3.78 2.03 6.33
CA GLN A 371 3.55 0.89 5.48
C GLN A 371 2.08 0.49 5.48
N GLY A 372 1.48 0.31 6.66
CA GLY A 372 0.07 -0.04 6.81
C GLY A 372 -0.85 0.91 6.08
N LYS A 373 -0.66 2.23 6.20
CA LYS A 373 -1.47 3.22 5.45
C LYS A 373 -1.23 3.15 3.95
N SER A 374 0.02 3.10 3.51
CA SER A 374 0.33 2.96 2.07
C SER A 374 -0.31 1.70 1.46
N TYR A 375 -0.38 0.61 2.22
CA TYR A 375 -0.96 -0.67 1.78
C TYR A 375 -2.49 -0.71 1.87
N LEU A 376 -3.04 -0.43 3.05
CA LEU A 376 -4.47 -0.53 3.30
C LEU A 376 -5.26 0.47 2.46
N GLU A 377 -4.77 1.70 2.28
CA GLU A 377 -5.52 2.70 1.49
C GLU A 377 -5.59 2.32 0.02
N LYS A 378 -4.48 1.81 -0.56
CA LYS A 378 -4.47 1.51 -2.00
C LYS A 378 -5.20 0.23 -2.36
N LEU A 379 -5.03 -0.83 -1.56
CA LEU A 379 -5.44 -2.17 -1.95
C LEU A 379 -6.69 -2.65 -1.17
N MET A 380 -6.77 -2.41 0.14
CA MET A 380 -7.93 -2.84 0.94
C MET A 380 -9.15 -1.92 0.79
N ALA A 381 -8.95 -0.60 0.76
CA ALA A 381 -10.08 0.33 0.62
C ALA A 381 -10.76 0.16 -0.74
N HIS A 382 -9.97 -0.05 -1.80
CA HIS A 382 -10.49 -0.24 -3.16
C HIS A 382 -11.02 -1.66 -3.42
N GLU A 383 -10.26 -2.72 -3.10
CA GLU A 383 -10.64 -4.08 -3.48
C GLU A 383 -11.61 -4.73 -2.48
N MET A 384 -11.50 -4.39 -1.19
CA MET A 384 -12.24 -5.08 -0.12
C MET A 384 -13.33 -4.20 0.52
N GLN A 385 -13.45 -2.93 0.14
CA GLN A 385 -14.39 -1.96 0.72
C GLN A 385 -14.31 -1.88 2.26
N ARG A 386 -13.13 -2.10 2.84
CA ARG A 386 -12.92 -2.06 4.30
C ARG A 386 -12.26 -0.75 4.73
N PRO A 387 -12.73 -0.13 5.83
CA PRO A 387 -12.08 1.05 6.37
C PRO A 387 -10.68 0.71 6.90
N SER A 388 -9.75 1.66 6.77
CA SER A 388 -8.41 1.53 7.35
C SER A 388 -8.50 1.60 8.88
N GLU A 389 -8.21 0.49 9.55
CA GLU A 389 -8.22 0.41 11.02
C GLU A 389 -6.91 0.89 11.67
N MET A 390 -5.91 1.35 10.90
CA MET A 390 -4.61 1.71 11.46
C MET A 390 -4.67 3.06 12.19
N PRO A 391 -4.49 3.09 13.53
CA PRO A 391 -4.44 4.35 14.27
C PRO A 391 -3.18 5.13 13.87
N ILE A 392 -3.32 6.44 13.87
CA ILE A 392 -2.18 7.35 13.72
C ILE A 392 -1.33 7.26 15.00
N PRO A 393 -0.01 7.05 14.90
CA PRO A 393 0.87 7.12 16.05
C PRO A 393 0.73 8.48 16.76
N VAL A 394 0.53 8.45 18.07
CA VAL A 394 0.38 9.66 18.90
C VAL A 394 1.71 10.24 19.36
N VAL A 395 2.79 9.48 19.21
CA VAL A 395 4.15 9.85 19.61
C VAL A 395 4.82 10.64 18.49
N PRO A 396 5.67 11.63 18.81
CA PRO A 396 6.42 12.36 17.79
C PRO A 396 7.34 11.39 17.03
N ILE A 397 7.55 11.65 15.74
CA ILE A 397 8.51 10.91 14.94
C ILE A 397 9.93 11.38 15.26
N VAL A 398 10.62 10.62 16.10
CA VAL A 398 11.99 10.91 16.54
C VAL A 398 12.88 9.71 16.22
N PRO A 399 14.00 9.89 15.50
CA PRO A 399 14.92 8.79 15.24
C PRO A 399 15.51 8.28 16.57
N PRO A 400 15.69 6.96 16.73
CA PRO A 400 16.26 6.40 17.96
C PRO A 400 17.78 6.64 18.07
N VAL A 401 18.39 7.24 17.05
CA VAL A 401 19.79 7.66 17.02
C VAL A 401 19.89 9.14 16.70
N CYS A 402 20.87 9.81 17.29
CA CYS A 402 21.21 11.17 16.89
C CYS A 402 21.79 11.13 15.47
N ILE A 403 21.29 12.02 14.61
CA ILE A 403 21.71 12.10 13.21
C ILE A 403 22.23 13.51 13.00
N GLU A 404 23.56 13.65 13.01
CA GLU A 404 24.22 14.87 12.62
C GLU A 404 24.52 14.79 11.13
N LEU A 405 23.93 15.70 10.35
CA LEU A 405 24.30 15.87 8.95
C LEU A 405 25.48 16.84 8.90
N SER A 406 26.56 16.46 8.23
CA SER A 406 27.75 17.31 8.11
C SER A 406 27.48 18.60 7.34
N GLY A 407 26.38 18.64 6.57
CA GLY A 407 26.01 19.76 5.71
C GLY A 407 26.89 19.91 4.48
N ARG A 408 27.88 19.03 4.30
CA ARG A 408 28.71 19.00 3.09
C ARG A 408 27.88 18.46 1.94
N SER A 409 28.08 19.04 0.77
CA SER A 409 27.45 18.53 -0.44
C SER A 409 28.12 17.20 -0.79
N THR A 410 27.33 16.14 -0.94
CA THR A 410 27.74 14.88 -1.60
C THR A 410 28.16 15.22 -3.04
N THR A 411 29.46 15.39 -3.30
CA THR A 411 30.01 15.72 -4.63
C THR A 411 30.57 14.49 -5.35
N GLY A 412 30.17 13.29 -4.97
CA GLY A 412 30.55 12.07 -5.68
C GLY A 412 29.92 12.02 -7.08
N ASP A 413 30.73 11.70 -8.08
CA ASP A 413 30.28 11.51 -9.46
C ASP A 413 29.78 10.08 -9.72
N THR A 414 30.06 9.14 -8.81
CA THR A 414 29.69 7.72 -8.91
C THR A 414 28.64 7.30 -7.88
N ILE A 415 27.96 6.17 -8.14
CA ILE A 415 26.97 5.59 -7.21
C ILE A 415 27.66 5.08 -5.95
N GLU A 416 28.86 4.52 -6.10
CA GLU A 416 29.70 4.01 -5.03
C GLU A 416 30.11 5.13 -4.07
N ASP A 417 30.52 6.28 -4.60
CA ASP A 417 30.85 7.46 -3.78
C ASP A 417 29.61 7.95 -3.02
N MET A 418 28.45 7.96 -3.68
CA MET A 418 27.20 8.39 -3.06
C MET A 418 26.75 7.48 -1.91
N PHE A 419 26.89 6.16 -2.06
CA PHE A 419 26.54 5.21 -0.99
C PHE A 419 27.59 5.12 0.12
N SER A 420 28.83 5.48 -0.18
CA SER A 420 29.91 5.53 0.81
C SER A 420 29.95 6.84 1.60
N ASP A 421 29.18 7.84 1.19
CA ASP A 421 29.09 9.14 1.86
C ASP A 421 28.53 8.98 3.29
N SER A 422 29.20 9.60 4.26
CA SER A 422 28.82 9.52 5.69
C SER A 422 27.44 10.09 5.96
N ASP A 423 26.97 11.06 5.16
CA ASP A 423 25.65 11.68 5.31
C ASP A 423 24.54 10.86 4.64
N TYR A 424 24.85 9.85 3.82
CA TYR A 424 23.84 9.07 3.08
C TYR A 424 22.78 8.48 4.02
N MET A 425 23.22 7.89 5.13
CA MET A 425 22.32 7.34 6.14
C MET A 425 21.41 8.41 6.74
N GLY A 426 22.00 9.56 7.08
CA GLY A 426 21.24 10.67 7.63
C GLY A 426 20.21 11.20 6.63
N ILE A 427 20.55 11.28 5.34
CA ILE A 427 19.61 11.64 4.27
C ILE A 427 18.48 10.62 4.19
N ALA A 428 18.78 9.31 4.18
CA ALA A 428 17.77 8.27 4.09
C ALA A 428 16.77 8.32 5.26
N ILE A 429 17.26 8.52 6.49
CA ILE A 429 16.40 8.62 7.67
C ILE A 429 15.58 9.92 7.66
N HIS A 430 16.16 11.06 7.26
CA HIS A 430 15.40 12.29 7.09
C HIS A 430 14.32 12.16 6.01
N CYS A 431 14.61 11.48 4.89
CA CYS A 431 13.61 11.15 3.88
C CYS A 431 12.48 10.28 4.45
N TYR A 432 12.79 9.28 5.29
CA TYR A 432 11.77 8.50 5.99
C TYR A 432 10.88 9.37 6.88
N ILE A 433 11.47 10.29 7.66
CA ILE A 433 10.72 11.20 8.53
C ILE A 433 9.77 12.09 7.71
N GLN A 434 10.27 12.64 6.61
CA GLN A 434 9.46 13.46 5.70
C GLN A 434 8.39 12.63 5.00
N ASN A 435 8.68 11.39 4.64
CA ASN A 435 7.70 10.46 4.08
C ASN A 435 6.58 10.16 5.09
N ALA A 436 6.90 9.95 6.37
CA ALA A 436 5.88 9.73 7.39
C ALA A 436 4.93 10.93 7.56
N LYS A 437 5.48 12.16 7.55
CA LYS A 437 4.68 13.40 7.55
C LYS A 437 3.81 13.49 6.30
N LEU A 438 4.36 13.17 5.13
CA LEU A 438 3.61 13.15 3.88
C LEU A 438 2.47 12.13 3.92
N ILE A 439 2.71 10.90 4.38
CA ILE A 439 1.67 9.87 4.55
C ILE A 439 0.57 10.34 5.50
N LEU A 440 0.92 11.04 6.58
CA LEU A 440 -0.07 11.61 7.49
C LEU A 440 -1.00 12.60 6.78
N ILE A 441 -0.46 13.52 5.98
CA ILE A 441 -1.24 14.47 5.18
C ILE A 441 -2.09 13.71 4.14
N SER A 442 -1.48 12.80 3.38
CA SER A 442 -2.13 12.03 2.33
C SER A 442 -3.25 11.12 2.85
N SER A 443 -3.18 10.67 4.11
CA SER A 443 -4.25 9.88 4.75
C SER A 443 -5.57 10.64 4.90
N ASN A 444 -5.56 11.97 4.71
CA ASN A 444 -6.77 12.79 4.68
C ASN A 444 -7.43 12.86 3.29
N ILE A 445 -6.75 12.40 2.22
CA ILE A 445 -7.27 12.44 0.85
C ILE A 445 -8.60 11.66 0.74
N PRO A 446 -8.72 10.40 1.20
CA PRO A 446 -9.99 9.68 1.08
C PRO A 446 -11.16 10.39 1.75
N ASN A 447 -10.92 11.02 2.91
CA ASN A 447 -11.94 11.78 3.64
C ASN A 447 -12.35 13.05 2.89
N ALA A 448 -11.40 13.75 2.26
CA ALA A 448 -11.68 14.92 1.44
C ALA A 448 -12.55 14.56 0.23
N LEU A 449 -12.20 13.45 -0.45
CA LEU A 449 -12.95 12.90 -1.58
C LEU A 449 -14.37 12.50 -1.19
N GLN A 450 -14.55 11.79 -0.08
CA GLN A 450 -15.87 11.35 0.40
C GLN A 450 -16.75 12.51 0.86
N SER A 451 -16.15 13.58 1.40
CA SER A 451 -16.91 14.74 1.89
C SER A 451 -17.44 15.64 0.76
N GLY A 452 -17.08 15.37 -0.50
CA GLY A 452 -17.37 16.24 -1.65
C GLY A 452 -16.78 17.65 -1.49
N ARG A 453 -15.82 17.82 -0.57
CA ARG A 453 -15.16 19.10 -0.34
C ARG A 453 -14.12 19.31 -1.42
N SER A 454 -13.93 20.58 -1.78
CA SER A 454 -12.86 20.95 -2.69
C SER A 454 -11.51 20.42 -2.19
N PRO A 455 -10.64 19.87 -3.07
CA PRO A 455 -9.34 19.31 -2.70
C PRO A 455 -8.36 20.35 -2.14
N ILE A 456 -8.72 21.64 -2.15
CA ILE A 456 -7.88 22.79 -1.80
C ILE A 456 -7.22 22.66 -0.42
N ASP A 457 -7.95 22.22 0.61
CA ASP A 457 -7.40 22.18 1.98
C ASP A 457 -6.25 21.17 2.12
N VAL A 458 -6.39 19.99 1.50
CA VAL A 458 -5.36 18.95 1.51
C VAL A 458 -4.22 19.33 0.56
N HIS A 459 -4.55 19.93 -0.58
CA HIS A 459 -3.56 20.46 -1.52
C HIS A 459 -2.67 21.50 -0.85
N LEU A 460 -3.25 22.46 -0.12
CA LEU A 460 -2.50 23.50 0.59
C LEU A 460 -1.57 22.89 1.65
N GLN A 461 -2.00 21.83 2.34
CA GLN A 461 -1.15 21.09 3.27
C GLN A 461 0.01 20.40 2.56
N LEU A 462 -0.25 19.77 1.41
CA LEU A 462 0.79 19.15 0.57
C LEU A 462 1.81 20.18 0.08
N ASP A 463 1.35 21.32 -0.44
CA ASP A 463 2.21 22.42 -0.90
C ASP A 463 3.01 23.03 0.27
N THR A 464 2.37 23.26 1.42
CA THR A 464 3.04 23.77 2.63
C THR A 464 4.13 22.81 3.09
N TRP A 465 3.83 21.50 3.09
CA TRP A 465 4.81 20.48 3.39
C TRP A 465 5.97 20.50 2.38
N PHE A 466 5.68 20.53 1.08
CA PHE A 466 6.70 20.53 0.02
C PHE A 466 7.65 21.72 0.13
N ASN A 467 7.10 22.91 0.42
CA ASN A 467 7.88 24.14 0.63
C ASN A 467 8.69 24.14 1.94
N SER A 468 8.33 23.27 2.90
CA SER A 468 9.06 23.09 4.15
C SER A 468 10.14 22.00 4.10
N VAL A 469 10.24 21.25 2.99
CA VAL A 469 11.24 20.19 2.83
C VAL A 469 12.65 20.81 2.82
N PRO A 470 13.57 20.32 3.67
CA PRO A 470 14.95 20.81 3.71
C PRO A 470 15.66 20.75 2.35
N ASN A 471 16.50 21.76 2.07
CA ASN A 471 17.19 21.91 0.78
C ASN A 471 18.07 20.70 0.38
N ASN A 472 18.60 19.96 1.35
CA ASN A 472 19.38 18.74 1.12
C ASN A 472 18.52 17.52 0.72
N LEU A 473 17.20 17.61 0.84
CA LEU A 473 16.23 16.59 0.41
C LEU A 473 15.45 17.00 -0.84
N LEU A 474 15.87 18.08 -1.52
CA LEU A 474 15.29 18.52 -2.79
C LEU A 474 16.07 17.95 -3.96
N VAL A 475 15.38 17.57 -5.04
CA VAL A 475 16.00 17.19 -6.31
C VAL A 475 16.67 18.42 -6.92
N ARG A 476 18.01 18.43 -7.00
CA ARG A 476 18.78 19.55 -7.52
C ARG A 476 18.80 19.50 -9.05
N GLN A 477 18.56 20.64 -9.71
CA GLN A 477 18.50 20.70 -11.18
C GLN A 477 19.85 20.44 -11.87
N ARG A 478 20.97 20.64 -11.17
CA ARG A 478 22.33 20.55 -11.73
C ARG A 478 23.12 19.32 -11.28
N SER A 479 22.56 18.49 -10.40
CA SER A 479 23.24 17.27 -9.96
C SER A 479 23.07 16.17 -10.99
N THR A 480 24.17 15.52 -11.36
CA THR A 480 24.17 14.33 -12.22
C THR A 480 23.51 13.14 -11.53
N LEU A 481 23.72 13.00 -10.22
CA LEU A 481 23.20 11.92 -9.40
C LEU A 481 22.32 12.46 -8.27
N THR A 482 21.21 11.78 -7.98
CA THR A 482 20.29 12.12 -6.88
C THR A 482 20.03 10.86 -6.06
N GLN A 483 20.18 10.96 -4.74
CA GLN A 483 20.02 9.82 -3.84
C GLN A 483 18.65 9.13 -4.04
N PRO A 484 18.58 7.77 -4.08
CA PRO A 484 17.32 7.04 -4.26
C PRO A 484 16.21 7.43 -3.25
N PRO A 485 16.51 7.61 -1.94
CA PRO A 485 15.52 8.10 -0.97
C PRO A 485 14.89 9.45 -1.33
N ILE A 486 15.66 10.36 -1.93
CA ILE A 486 15.17 11.68 -2.34
C ILE A 486 14.24 11.52 -3.54
N LEU A 487 14.66 10.80 -4.58
CA LEU A 487 13.81 10.57 -5.74
C LEU A 487 12.47 9.93 -5.33
N ALA A 488 12.52 8.94 -4.45
CA ALA A 488 11.32 8.23 -4.02
C ALA A 488 10.39 9.10 -3.15
N LEU A 489 10.93 9.97 -2.29
CA LEU A 489 10.16 10.96 -1.53
C LEU A 489 9.38 11.89 -2.46
N HIS A 490 10.04 12.42 -3.49
CA HIS A 490 9.41 13.31 -4.48
C HIS A 490 8.39 12.57 -5.34
N ILE A 491 8.65 11.31 -5.71
CA ILE A 491 7.68 10.48 -6.41
C ILE A 491 6.42 10.29 -5.55
N ARG A 492 6.57 10.00 -4.24
CA ARG A 492 5.42 9.86 -3.34
C ARG A 492 4.61 11.14 -3.21
N TYR A 493 5.26 12.30 -3.21
CA TYR A 493 4.59 13.60 -3.20
C TYR A 493 3.71 13.79 -4.44
N TRP A 494 4.27 13.62 -5.64
CA TRP A 494 3.52 13.80 -6.88
C TRP A 494 2.41 12.76 -7.05
N TRP A 495 2.60 11.54 -6.55
CA TRP A 495 1.51 10.57 -6.44
C TRP A 495 0.38 11.06 -5.55
N SER A 496 0.68 11.70 -4.41
CA SER A 496 -0.36 12.24 -3.51
C SER A 496 -1.15 13.38 -4.16
N ILE A 497 -0.50 14.19 -5.01
CA ILE A 497 -1.18 15.21 -5.83
C ILE A 497 -2.13 14.55 -6.85
N LEU A 498 -1.68 13.48 -7.52
CA LEU A 498 -2.54 12.72 -8.44
C LEU A 498 -3.73 12.09 -7.70
N ASP A 499 -3.47 11.39 -6.58
CA ASP A 499 -4.50 10.73 -5.78
C ASP A 499 -5.60 11.71 -5.33
N LEU A 500 -5.23 12.97 -5.04
CA LEU A 500 -6.13 14.02 -4.62
C LEU A 500 -6.96 14.63 -5.78
N HIS A 501 -6.34 14.93 -6.91
CA HIS A 501 -6.99 15.69 -7.99
C HIS A 501 -7.67 14.82 -9.04
N LEU A 502 -7.17 13.60 -9.26
CA LEU A 502 -7.66 12.73 -10.33
C LEU A 502 -9.17 12.42 -10.24
N PRO A 503 -9.76 12.16 -9.05
CA PRO A 503 -11.20 11.94 -8.95
C PRO A 503 -12.07 13.16 -9.26
N HIS A 504 -11.50 14.36 -9.31
CA HIS A 504 -12.21 15.62 -9.58
C HIS A 504 -12.12 16.07 -11.04
N ILE A 505 -11.50 15.27 -11.90
CA ILE A 505 -11.49 15.55 -13.34
C ILE A 505 -12.84 15.09 -13.88
N ASP A 506 -13.73 16.05 -14.13
CA ASP A 506 -14.94 15.79 -14.91
C ASP A 506 -14.55 15.68 -16.38
N ILE A 507 -14.90 14.54 -17.00
CA ILE A 507 -14.63 14.29 -18.41
C ILE A 507 -15.35 15.33 -19.28
N SER A 508 -16.48 15.87 -18.82
CA SER A 508 -17.29 16.84 -19.57
C SER A 508 -16.73 18.28 -19.58
N ASP A 509 -15.78 18.62 -18.68
CA ASP A 509 -15.20 19.97 -18.57
C ASP A 509 -13.88 20.07 -19.35
N HIS A 510 -13.99 20.15 -20.67
CA HIS A 510 -12.91 19.97 -21.66
C HIS A 510 -11.80 21.03 -21.73
N GLY A 511 -11.49 21.81 -20.67
CA GLY A 511 -10.33 22.71 -20.82
C GLY A 511 -9.86 23.56 -19.66
N THR A 512 -10.57 23.62 -18.53
CA THR A 512 -10.26 24.67 -17.54
C THR A 512 -10.17 24.23 -16.09
N SER A 513 -10.42 22.96 -15.78
CA SER A 513 -10.36 22.51 -14.39
C SER A 513 -8.92 22.60 -13.85
N GLN A 514 -8.76 23.29 -12.72
CA GLN A 514 -7.49 23.38 -12.00
C GLN A 514 -6.93 21.98 -11.67
N SER A 515 -7.81 21.01 -11.39
CA SER A 515 -7.46 19.61 -11.14
C SER A 515 -6.78 18.96 -12.34
N LEU A 516 -7.26 19.18 -13.57
CA LEU A 516 -6.61 18.67 -14.78
C LEU A 516 -5.19 19.22 -14.90
N LYS A 517 -5.00 20.54 -14.75
CA LYS A 517 -3.66 21.18 -14.79
C LYS A 517 -2.71 20.59 -13.74
N MET A 518 -3.21 20.34 -12.53
CA MET A 518 -2.41 19.73 -11.46
C MET A 518 -2.06 18.28 -11.77
N CYS A 519 -2.99 17.49 -12.30
CA CYS A 519 -2.73 16.12 -12.71
C CYS A 519 -1.71 16.05 -13.86
N THR A 520 -1.85 16.89 -14.89
CA THR A 520 -0.87 16.98 -15.99
C THR A 520 0.52 17.32 -15.46
N ARG A 521 0.62 18.35 -14.60
CA ARG A 521 1.91 18.73 -13.97
C ARG A 521 2.51 17.60 -13.14
N ALA A 522 1.68 16.91 -12.34
CA ALA A 522 2.13 15.79 -11.51
C ALA A 522 2.61 14.61 -12.36
N ALA A 523 1.88 14.26 -13.42
CA ALA A 523 2.27 13.22 -14.37
C ALA A 523 3.61 13.55 -15.04
N GLU A 524 3.80 14.77 -15.56
CA GLU A 524 5.09 15.19 -16.15
C GLU A 524 6.26 15.06 -15.17
N LYS A 525 6.03 15.45 -13.90
CA LYS A 525 7.06 15.34 -12.86
C LYS A 525 7.38 13.90 -12.52
N LEU A 526 6.37 13.03 -12.43
CA LEU A 526 6.56 11.60 -12.21
C LEU A 526 7.37 10.97 -13.35
N VAL A 527 7.03 11.25 -14.61
CA VAL A 527 7.76 10.77 -15.79
C VAL A 527 9.25 11.13 -15.70
N ARG A 528 9.58 12.38 -15.36
CA ARG A 528 10.97 12.82 -15.19
C ARG A 528 11.68 12.14 -14.01
N LEU A 529 11.00 12.00 -12.87
CA LEU A 529 11.56 11.36 -11.68
C LEU A 529 11.80 9.85 -11.89
N PHE A 530 10.84 9.16 -12.51
CA PHE A 530 10.97 7.76 -12.88
C PHE A 530 12.08 7.55 -13.92
N GLY A 531 12.15 8.39 -14.96
CA GLY A 531 13.24 8.35 -15.93
C GLY A 531 14.61 8.61 -15.28
N SER A 532 14.68 9.52 -14.32
CA SER A 532 15.91 9.78 -13.55
C SER A 532 16.31 8.57 -12.70
N TYR A 533 15.35 7.94 -12.02
CA TYR A 533 15.60 6.73 -11.23
C TYR A 533 16.05 5.55 -12.11
N GLU A 534 15.37 5.34 -13.24
CA GLU A 534 15.72 4.30 -14.21
C GLU A 534 17.13 4.50 -14.75
N THR A 535 17.48 5.74 -15.12
CA THR A 535 18.80 6.07 -15.68
C THR A 535 19.91 5.89 -14.66
N GLN A 536 19.68 6.27 -13.39
CA GLN A 536 20.71 6.24 -12.35
C GLN A 536 20.84 4.86 -11.69
N PHE A 537 19.73 4.16 -11.43
CA PHE A 537 19.72 2.95 -10.61
C PHE A 537 19.09 1.76 -11.31
N GLY A 538 18.17 2.01 -12.24
CA GLY A 538 17.33 0.98 -12.85
C GLY A 538 16.14 0.60 -11.96
N PHE A 539 15.04 0.19 -12.60
CA PHE A 539 13.79 -0.14 -11.91
C PHE A 539 13.84 -1.41 -11.05
N ARG A 540 14.89 -2.22 -11.18
CA ARG A 540 15.08 -3.42 -10.34
C ARG A 540 15.09 -3.08 -8.86
N TYR A 541 15.72 -1.96 -8.51
CA TYR A 541 15.85 -1.51 -7.12
C TYR A 541 14.74 -0.56 -6.70
N TYR A 542 13.75 -0.34 -7.56
CA TYR A 542 12.69 0.62 -7.28
C TYR A 542 11.64 0.01 -6.33
N PRO A 543 11.21 0.74 -5.29
CA PRO A 543 10.21 0.21 -4.37
C PRO A 543 8.85 -0.04 -5.03
N ARG A 544 8.43 -1.31 -4.97
CA ARG A 544 7.27 -1.84 -5.70
C ARG A 544 5.97 -1.19 -5.28
N ASN A 545 5.84 -0.86 -4.00
CA ASN A 545 4.68 -0.16 -3.42
C ASN A 545 4.43 1.22 -4.06
N LEU A 546 5.45 1.83 -4.68
CA LEU A 546 5.31 3.07 -5.44
C LEU A 546 4.89 2.86 -6.91
N LEU A 547 5.05 1.65 -7.48
CA LEU A 547 4.61 1.34 -8.85
C LEU A 547 3.13 0.99 -8.93
N GLN A 548 2.53 0.50 -7.85
CA GLN A 548 1.15 -0.02 -7.85
C GLN A 548 0.08 1.07 -8.12
N GLY A 549 0.45 2.35 -8.10
CA GLY A 549 -0.45 3.48 -8.41
C GLY A 549 -0.78 3.68 -9.89
N THR A 550 -0.11 2.99 -10.81
CA THR A 550 -0.21 3.24 -12.27
C THR A 550 -1.48 2.68 -12.94
N LYS A 551 -2.42 2.09 -12.19
CA LYS A 551 -3.65 1.51 -12.76
C LYS A 551 -4.62 2.52 -13.41
N LYS A 552 -4.40 3.84 -13.32
CA LYS A 552 -5.30 4.85 -13.90
C LYS A 552 -4.69 5.53 -15.13
N GLN A 553 -5.32 5.32 -16.29
CA GLN A 553 -4.91 5.65 -17.67
C GLN A 553 -4.97 7.15 -18.03
N THR A 554 -4.21 8.01 -17.36
CA THR A 554 -4.08 9.43 -17.77
C THR A 554 -2.63 9.88 -17.71
N ILE A 555 -1.75 9.12 -18.36
CA ILE A 555 -0.35 9.50 -18.52
C ILE A 555 -0.08 9.68 -20.01
N ALA A 556 0.61 10.76 -20.38
CA ALA A 556 1.06 10.98 -21.75
C ALA A 556 1.84 9.76 -22.29
N GLN A 557 1.81 9.53 -23.61
CA GLN A 557 2.43 8.36 -24.27
C GLN A 557 3.85 8.05 -23.79
N GLU A 558 4.69 9.08 -23.59
CA GLU A 558 6.05 8.92 -23.08
C GLU A 558 6.08 8.33 -21.67
N GLY A 559 5.18 8.78 -20.79
CA GLY A 559 5.07 8.20 -19.46
C GLY A 559 4.50 6.79 -19.47
N ILE A 560 3.62 6.46 -20.42
CA ILE A 560 3.17 5.08 -20.64
C ILE A 560 4.36 4.20 -21.02
N ASN A 561 5.24 4.66 -21.91
CA ASN A 561 6.45 3.92 -22.29
C ASN A 561 7.39 3.69 -21.10
N ILE A 562 7.65 4.71 -20.28
CA ILE A 562 8.46 4.55 -19.05
C ILE A 562 7.79 3.57 -18.09
N CYS A 563 6.46 3.68 -17.89
CA CYS A 563 5.71 2.75 -17.05
C CYS A 563 5.79 1.32 -17.60
N LEU A 564 5.65 1.11 -18.90
CA LEU A 564 5.78 -0.20 -19.54
C LEU A 564 7.20 -0.76 -19.35
N ARG A 565 8.26 0.04 -19.53
CA ARG A 565 9.64 -0.40 -19.25
C ARG A 565 9.81 -0.81 -17.77
N GLY A 566 9.35 0.03 -16.85
CA GLY A 566 9.39 -0.25 -15.42
C GLY A 566 8.61 -1.52 -15.05
N LEU A 567 7.38 -1.66 -15.53
CA LEU A 567 6.52 -2.82 -15.30
C LEU A 567 7.11 -4.11 -15.90
N ARG A 568 7.72 -4.03 -17.10
CA ARG A 568 8.43 -5.18 -17.70
C ARG A 568 9.65 -5.57 -16.86
N ALA A 569 10.45 -4.59 -16.42
CA ALA A 569 11.62 -4.84 -15.58
C ALA A 569 11.26 -5.48 -14.24
N VAL A 570 10.18 -5.03 -13.58
CA VAL A 570 9.71 -5.66 -12.33
C VAL A 570 8.89 -6.93 -12.58
N GLY A 571 8.38 -7.14 -13.79
CA GLY A 571 7.53 -8.27 -14.19
C GLY A 571 8.24 -9.62 -14.10
N GLU A 572 9.57 -9.66 -14.20
CA GLU A 572 10.35 -10.86 -13.88
C GLU A 572 10.09 -11.38 -12.46
N ILE A 573 9.78 -10.47 -11.55
CA ILE A 573 9.74 -10.73 -10.10
C ILE A 573 8.33 -10.54 -9.53
N TRP A 574 7.50 -9.73 -10.19
CA TRP A 574 6.13 -9.41 -9.81
C TRP A 574 5.17 -9.82 -10.93
N ALA A 575 4.52 -10.98 -10.77
CA ALA A 575 3.66 -11.55 -11.81
C ALA A 575 2.51 -10.60 -12.21
N ALA A 576 1.95 -9.84 -11.27
CA ALA A 576 0.89 -8.88 -11.58
C ALA A 576 1.35 -7.75 -12.50
N ALA A 577 2.65 -7.40 -12.50
CA ALA A 577 3.17 -6.39 -13.44
C ALA A 577 3.04 -6.86 -14.89
N LYS A 578 3.17 -8.16 -15.16
CA LYS A 578 2.99 -8.71 -16.52
C LYS A 578 1.56 -8.52 -17.02
N HIS A 579 0.58 -8.75 -16.15
CA HIS A 579 -0.82 -8.49 -16.45
C HIS A 579 -1.06 -7.00 -16.72
N LEU A 580 -0.49 -6.11 -15.89
CA LEU A 580 -0.59 -4.66 -16.10
C LEU A 580 0.05 -4.21 -17.43
N VAL A 581 1.17 -4.80 -17.84
CA VAL A 581 1.79 -4.54 -19.15
C VAL A 581 0.84 -4.93 -20.26
N MET A 582 0.29 -6.15 -20.22
CA MET A 582 -0.63 -6.63 -21.25
C MET A 582 -1.90 -5.75 -21.32
N ASP A 583 -2.48 -5.39 -20.17
CA ASP A 583 -3.67 -4.56 -20.12
C ASP A 583 -3.40 -3.16 -20.70
N LEU A 584 -2.24 -2.57 -20.38
CA LEU A 584 -1.82 -1.27 -20.93
C LEU A 584 -1.54 -1.35 -22.43
N GLU A 585 -0.84 -2.38 -22.90
CA GLU A 585 -0.57 -2.59 -24.34
C GLU A 585 -1.86 -2.80 -25.13
N ASN A 586 -2.79 -3.63 -24.62
CA ASN A 586 -4.09 -3.84 -25.25
C ASN A 586 -4.92 -2.56 -25.29
N SER A 587 -4.83 -1.73 -24.26
CA SER A 587 -5.53 -0.44 -24.23
C SER A 587 -4.95 0.53 -25.26
N LEU A 588 -3.63 0.52 -25.47
CA LEU A 588 -2.97 1.33 -26.50
C LEU A 588 -3.34 0.88 -27.92
N THR A 589 -3.41 -0.44 -28.17
CA THR A 589 -3.76 -0.95 -29.52
C THR A 589 -5.24 -0.73 -29.85
N THR A 590 -6.12 -0.74 -28.85
CA THR A 590 -7.55 -0.48 -29.04
C THR A 590 -7.84 1.01 -29.32
N GLN A 591 -6.91 1.90 -28.98
CA GLN A 591 -7.00 3.34 -29.25
C GLN A 591 -6.44 3.75 -30.62
N GLU A 592 -5.93 2.84 -31.46
CA GLU A 592 -5.61 3.24 -32.84
C GLU A 592 -6.92 3.57 -33.58
N PRO A 593 -7.11 4.83 -34.02
CA PRO A 593 -8.36 5.24 -34.62
C PRO A 593 -8.58 4.41 -35.88
N VAL A 594 -9.77 3.81 -35.99
CA VAL A 594 -10.28 3.31 -37.26
C VAL A 594 -10.32 4.52 -38.19
N ILE A 595 -9.28 4.68 -38.99
CA ILE A 595 -9.27 5.60 -40.13
C ILE A 595 -10.31 5.01 -41.07
N SER A 596 -11.57 5.43 -40.90
CA SER A 596 -12.62 5.19 -41.86
C SER A 596 -12.17 5.88 -43.14
N ASP A 597 -11.77 5.05 -44.10
CA ASP A 597 -11.49 5.38 -45.48
C ASP A 597 -12.82 5.87 -46.11
N GLU A 598 -13.22 7.10 -45.78
CA GLU A 598 -14.32 7.78 -46.45
C GLU A 598 -13.85 8.16 -47.86
N GLY A 599 -14.11 7.24 -48.78
CA GLY A 599 -14.77 7.55 -50.05
C GLY A 599 -14.10 8.60 -50.91
N ASN A 600 -13.08 8.17 -51.66
CA ASN A 600 -12.72 8.80 -52.93
C ASN A 600 -13.79 8.49 -54.01
N ASP A 601 -15.02 8.96 -53.83
CA ASP A 601 -16.05 8.98 -54.87
C ASP A 601 -16.11 10.40 -55.48
N GLY A 602 -15.15 10.67 -56.36
CA GLY A 602 -15.17 11.83 -57.26
C GLY A 602 -15.50 11.39 -58.68
N GLN A 603 -16.79 11.29 -59.01
CA GLN A 603 -17.30 11.13 -60.38
C GLN A 603 -18.14 12.35 -60.81
N LEU A 604 -17.96 12.75 -62.08
CA LEU A 604 -18.78 13.63 -62.96
C LEU A 604 -18.42 15.14 -62.94
N VAL A 605 -18.24 15.89 -64.04
CA VAL A 605 -18.94 16.03 -65.36
C VAL A 605 -17.90 16.61 -66.36
N GLY A 606 -17.75 16.25 -67.65
CA GLY A 606 -18.72 16.23 -68.76
C GLY A 606 -18.51 17.46 -69.66
N ALA A 607 -18.21 17.21 -70.94
CA ALA A 607 -18.05 18.18 -72.03
C ALA A 607 -19.40 18.61 -72.64
#